data_AF-A0A1F5MHI1-F1
#
_entry.id   AF-A0A1F5MHI1-F1
#
_cell.length_a   1.000
_cell.length_b   1.000
_cell.length_c   1.000
_cell.angle_alpha   90.00
_cell.angle_beta   90.00
_cell.angle_gamma   90.00
#
_symmetry.space_group_name_H-M   'P 1'
#
loop_
_entity.id
_entity.type
_entity.pdbx_description
1 polymer ?
#
loop_
_entity_poly.entity_id
_entity_poly.type
_entity_poly.pdbx_seq_one_letter_code
_entity_poly.pdbx_strand_id
1 'polypeptide(L)' 'MEIYQVDEKIAVESARIRRKYSFRLLDSIQLATALYAKAQAFITNDDRLKKFKELKVILLKEA' A
#
# COMPACT_ATOMS: atom_id res chain seq x y z
N MET A 1 9.67 11.13 -9.82
CA MET A 1 9.50 10.34 -8.59
C MET A 1 9.22 11.31 -7.47
N GLU A 2 8.04 11.24 -6.87
CA GLU A 2 7.62 12.14 -5.78
C GLU A 2 7.67 11.38 -4.46
N ILE A 3 8.10 12.05 -3.39
CA ILE A 3 8.20 11.45 -2.05
C ILE A 3 7.05 11.99 -1.21
N TYR A 4 6.27 11.08 -0.65
CA TYR A 4 5.14 11.41 0.22
C TYR A 4 5.56 11.24 1.68
N GLN A 5 5.43 12.31 2.46
CA GLN A 5 5.57 12.26 3.92
C GLN A 5 4.39 11.50 4.53
N VAL A 6 4.66 10.71 5.57
CA VAL A 6 3.59 10.03 6.31
C VAL A 6 2.95 11.04 7.27
N ASP A 7 1.75 11.48 6.93
CA ASP A 7 0.93 12.37 7.75
C ASP A 7 -0.15 11.60 8.53
N GLU A 8 -0.98 12.32 9.28
CA GLU A 8 -2.10 11.74 10.03
C GLU A 8 -3.06 10.95 9.15
N LYS A 9 -3.36 11.43 7.94
CA LYS A 9 -4.31 10.76 7.02
C LYS A 9 -3.76 9.41 6.59
N ILE A 10 -2.49 9.38 6.20
CA ILE A 10 -1.81 8.13 5.84
C ILE A 10 -1.74 7.20 7.07
N ALA A 11 -1.41 7.71 8.26
CA ALA A 11 -1.32 6.91 9.47
C ALA A 11 -2.65 6.23 9.86
N VAL A 12 -3.76 6.98 9.82
CA VAL A 12 -5.11 6.45 10.09
C VAL A 12 -5.50 5.40 9.04
N GLU A 13 -5.24 5.69 7.77
CA GLU A 13 -5.55 4.77 6.68
C GLU A 13 -4.72 3.48 6.74
N SER A 14 -3.46 3.60 7.16
CA SER A 14 -2.57 2.46 7.43
C SER A 14 -3.15 1.55 8.50
N ALA A 15 -3.71 2.12 9.58
CA ALA A 15 -4.33 1.35 10.65
C ALA A 15 -5.57 0.59 10.15
N ARG A 16 -6.40 1.22 9.30
CA ARG A 16 -7.55 0.58 8.64
C ARG A 16 -7.12 -0.59 7.76
N ILE A 17 -6.14 -0.37 6.88
CA ILE A 17 -5.59 -1.39 5.98
C ILE A 17 -5.02 -2.55 6.80
N ARG A 18 -4.20 -2.26 7.82
CA ARG A 18 -3.62 -3.26 8.70
C ARG A 18 -4.68 -4.13 9.38
N ARG A 19 -5.74 -3.52 9.90
CA ARG A 19 -6.84 -4.25 10.54
C ARG A 19 -7.60 -5.13 9.55
N LYS A 20 -7.86 -4.63 8.35
CA LYS A 20 -8.67 -5.32 7.33
C LYS A 20 -7.93 -6.48 6.66
N TYR A 21 -6.64 -6.31 6.40
CA TYR A 21 -5.85 -7.26 5.62
C TYR A 21 -4.81 -8.04 6.43
N SER A 22 -4.61 -7.68 7.70
CA SER A 22 -3.59 -8.26 8.59
C SER A 22 -2.17 -8.13 8.03
N PHE A 23 -1.90 -7.08 7.24
CA PHE A 23 -0.57 -6.78 6.74
C PHE A 23 0.34 -6.25 7.84
N ARG A 24 1.66 -6.27 7.60
CA ARG A 24 2.61 -5.64 8.52
C ARG A 24 2.40 -4.12 8.49
N LEU A 25 2.83 -3.44 9.56
CA LEU A 25 2.65 -2.00 9.69
C LEU A 25 3.24 -1.24 8.49
N LEU A 26 4.50 -1.52 8.13
CA LEU A 26 5.17 -0.85 7.03
C LEU A 26 4.49 -1.10 5.68
N ASP A 27 4.06 -2.34 5.40
CA ASP A 27 3.31 -2.66 4.17
C ASP A 27 1.99 -1.87 4.12
N SER A 28 1.31 -1.75 5.27
CA SER A 28 0.06 -0.98 5.37
C SER A 28 0.28 0.51 5.16
N ILE A 29 1.40 1.07 5.65
CA ILE A 29 1.81 2.45 5.39
C ILE A 29 2.06 2.68 3.92
N GLN A 30 2.84 1.82 3.27
CA GLN A 30 3.13 1.97 1.84
C GLN A 30 1.87 1.87 0.97
N LEU A 31 0.95 0.97 1.29
CA LEU A 31 -0.34 0.86 0.60
C LEU A 31 -1.25 2.06 0.85
N ALA A 32 -1.29 2.58 2.09
CA ALA A 32 -2.04 3.80 2.42
C ALA A 32 -1.48 5.01 1.66
N THR A 33 -0.15 5.16 1.62
CA THR A 33 0.51 6.20 0.83
C THR A 33 0.18 6.09 -0.65
N ALA A 34 0.17 4.87 -1.21
CA ALA A 34 -0.18 4.65 -2.62
C ALA A 34 -1.64 5.03 -2.92
N LEU A 35 -2.58 4.72 -2.03
CA LEU A 35 -3.96 5.19 -2.13
C LEU A 35 -4.05 6.72 -2.04
N TYR A 36 -3.35 7.33 -1.09
CA TYR A 36 -3.31 8.78 -0.89
C TYR A 36 -2.78 9.52 -2.13
N ALA A 37 -1.69 9.01 -2.71
CA ALA A 37 -1.10 9.52 -3.94
C ALA A 37 -1.94 9.23 -5.21
N LYS A 38 -3.09 8.55 -5.07
CA LYS A 38 -3.94 8.09 -6.18
C LYS A 38 -3.16 7.32 -7.23
N ALA A 39 -2.24 6.46 -6.78
CA ALA A 39 -1.45 5.62 -7.66
C ALA A 39 -2.38 4.70 -8.49
N GLN A 40 -1.96 4.38 -9.71
CA GLN A 40 -2.69 3.44 -10.56
C GLN A 40 -2.37 1.98 -10.20
N ALA A 41 -1.17 1.72 -9.68
CA ALA A 41 -0.73 0.41 -9.25
C ALA A 41 0.36 0.51 -8.15
N PHE A 42 0.53 -0.59 -7.41
CA PHE A 42 1.59 -0.78 -6.42
C PHE A 42 2.53 -1.91 -6.89
N ILE A 43 3.79 -1.58 -7.12
CA ILE A 43 4.82 -2.53 -7.57
C ILE A 43 5.54 -3.10 -6.34
N THR A 44 5.66 -4.42 -6.26
CA THR A 44 6.34 -5.07 -5.12
C THR A 44 6.94 -6.43 -5.50
N ASN A 45 7.88 -6.91 -4.71
CA ASN A 45 8.35 -8.31 -4.79
C ASN A 45 7.54 -9.25 -3.88
N ASP A 46 6.69 -8.71 -3.01
CA ASP A 46 5.96 -9.47 -1.99
C ASP A 46 4.57 -9.92 -2.50
N ASP A 47 4.44 -11.22 -2.79
CA ASP A 47 3.20 -11.81 -3.28
C ASP A 47 2.04 -11.79 -2.29
N ARG A 48 2.32 -11.65 -0.99
CA ARG A 48 1.31 -11.56 0.06
C ARG A 48 0.43 -10.33 -0.12
N LEU A 49 0.97 -9.26 -0.73
CA LEU A 49 0.24 -8.02 -0.97
C LEU A 49 -0.76 -8.12 -2.12
N LYS A 50 -0.76 -9.19 -2.95
CA LYS A 50 -1.84 -9.45 -3.92
C LYS A 50 -3.22 -9.63 -3.29
N LYS A 51 -3.28 -9.84 -1.97
CA LYS A 51 -4.53 -9.84 -1.20
C LYS A 51 -5.16 -8.45 -1.11
N PHE A 52 -4.40 -7.38 -1.33
CA PHE A 52 -4.92 -6.02 -1.33
C PHE A 52 -5.79 -5.79 -2.58
N LYS A 53 -7.07 -5.48 -2.37
CA LYS A 53 -8.07 -5.35 -3.46
C LYS A 53 -8.44 -3.91 -3.79
N GLU A 54 -7.91 -2.96 -3.04
CA GLU A 54 -8.25 -1.54 -3.19
C GLU A 54 -7.33 -0.82 -4.19
N LEU A 55 -6.24 -1.47 -4.62
CA LEU A 55 -5.30 -0.98 -5.61
C LEU A 55 -4.75 -2.15 -6.43
N LYS A 56 -4.46 -1.94 -7.72
CA LYS A 56 -3.80 -2.95 -8.56
C LYS A 56 -2.40 -3.22 -8.00
N VAL A 57 -2.12 -4.46 -7.61
CA VAL A 57 -0.77 -4.88 -7.19
C VAL A 57 -0.10 -5.64 -8.33
N ILE A 58 1.10 -5.21 -8.71
CA ILE A 58 1.91 -5.82 -9.75
C ILE A 58 3.16 -6.39 -9.10
N LEU A 59 3.45 -7.66 -9.33
CA LEU A 59 4.73 -8.21 -8.89
C LEU A 59 5.84 -7.75 -9.83
N LEU A 60 7.01 -7.44 -9.30
CA LEU A 60 8.13 -6.98 -10.12
C LEU A 60 8.50 -8.00 -11.21
N LYS A 61 8.34 -9.29 -10.94
CA LYS A 61 8.54 -10.38 -11.92
C LYS A 61 7.48 -10.43 -13.05
N GLU A 62 6.40 -9.68 -12.91
CA GLU A 62 5.29 -9.57 -13.87
C GLU A 62 5.30 -8.20 -14.57
N ALA A 63 6.22 -7.30 -14.19
CA ALA A 63 6.36 -5.95 -14.70
C ALA A 63 7.41 -5.89 -15.83
#